data_AF-A0A9D5AZG6-F1
#
_entry.id   AF-A0A9D5AZG6-F1
#
_cell.length_a   1.000
_cell.length_b   1.000
_cell.length_c   1.000
_cell.angle_alpha   90.00
_cell.angle_beta   90.00
_cell.angle_gamma   90.00
#
_symmetry.space_group_name_H-M   'P 1'
#
loop_
_entity.id
_entity.type
_entity.pdbx_description
1 polymer ?
#
loop_
_entity_poly.entity_id
_entity_poly.type
_entity_poly.pdbx_seq_one_letter_code
_entity_poly.pdbx_strand_id
1 'polypeptide(L)'
;MVKICKLLGLAALVEMHDEREFDRVLGIESVELIGINNLQNDIAYMVKICKLLGLAALVEMHDEREFDRVLGIESVELIGINNLQNDIAVSHQ
;
A
#
# COMPACT_ATOMS: atom_id res chain seq x y z
N MET A 1 -16.52 -6.32 4.31
CA MET A 1 -15.88 -5.56 5.40
C MET A 1 -15.61 -4.11 5.00
N VAL A 2 -14.85 -3.85 3.92
CA VAL A 2 -14.51 -2.47 3.47
C VAL A 2 -15.73 -1.54 3.31
N LYS A 3 -16.82 -2.02 2.71
CA LYS A 3 -18.08 -1.25 2.62
C LYS A 3 -18.65 -0.84 3.99
N ILE A 4 -18.50 -1.69 5.01
CA ILE A 4 -18.93 -1.41 6.38
C ILE A 4 -18.02 -0.35 7.00
N CYS A 5 -16.70 -0.45 6.83
CA CYS A 5 -15.76 0.58 7.28
C CYS A 5 -16.14 1.96 6.73
N LYS A 6 -16.43 2.04 5.43
CA LYS A 6 -16.87 3.29 4.78
C LYS A 6 -18.18 3.83 5.37
N LEU A 7 -19.17 2.96 5.64
CA LEU A 7 -20.42 3.37 6.29
C LEU A 7 -20.21 3.88 7.72
N LEU A 8 -19.15 3.43 8.40
CA LEU A 8 -18.78 3.87 9.75
C LEU A 8 -17.82 5.09 9.75
N GLY A 9 -17.48 5.64 8.57
CA GLY A 9 -16.51 6.73 8.44
C GLY A 9 -15.06 6.33 8.76
N LEU A 10 -14.74 5.04 8.69
CA LEU A 10 -13.40 4.49 8.91
C LEU A 10 -12.68 4.29 7.57
N ALA A 11 -11.43 4.73 7.50
CA ALA A 11 -10.52 4.32 6.43
C ALA A 11 -10.09 2.86 6.66
N ALA A 12 -10.08 2.05 5.60
CA ALA A 12 -9.63 0.67 5.64
C ALA A 12 -8.32 0.54 4.84
N LEU A 13 -7.26 0.12 5.51
CA LEU A 13 -6.06 -0.40 4.85
C LEU A 13 -6.35 -1.84 4.42
N VAL A 14 -6.22 -2.14 3.14
CA VAL A 14 -6.33 -3.50 2.63
C VAL A 14 -4.92 -4.01 2.34
N GLU A 15 -4.40 -4.83 3.24
CA GLU A 15 -3.13 -5.54 3.05
C GLU A 15 -3.29 -6.68 2.05
N MET A 16 -2.26 -6.86 1.24
CA MET A 16 -2.21 -7.92 0.24
C MET A 16 -0.82 -8.54 0.22
N HIS A 17 -0.79 -9.81 -0.16
CA HIS A 17 0.42 -10.64 -0.13
C HIS A 17 0.78 -11.23 -1.50
N ASP A 18 -0.08 -11.07 -2.52
CA ASP A 18 0.23 -11.49 -3.88
C ASP A 18 -0.49 -10.65 -4.97
N GLU A 19 -0.07 -10.84 -6.23
CA GLU A 19 -0.64 -10.18 -7.42
C GLU A 19 -2.13 -10.49 -7.62
N ARG A 20 -2.61 -11.68 -7.24
CA ARG A 20 -4.01 -12.06 -7.42
C ARG A 20 -4.90 -11.31 -6.45
N GLU A 21 -4.40 -11.05 -5.24
CA GLU A 21 -5.06 -10.17 -4.28
C GLU A 21 -5.10 -8.73 -4.80
N PHE A 22 -4.02 -8.25 -5.42
CA PHE A 22 -4.02 -6.94 -6.07
C PHE A 22 -5.11 -6.78 -7.11
N ASP A 23 -5.17 -7.69 -8.09
CA ASP A 23 -6.19 -7.67 -9.14
C ASP A 23 -7.62 -7.68 -8.58
N ARG A 24 -7.85 -8.45 -7.50
CA ARG A 24 -9.15 -8.50 -6.83
C ARG A 24 -9.49 -7.17 -6.18
N VAL A 25 -8.53 -6.57 -5.47
CA VAL A 25 -8.73 -5.32 -4.72
C VAL A 25 -8.98 -4.15 -5.66
N LEU A 26 -8.32 -4.11 -6.82
CA LEU A 26 -8.57 -3.09 -7.85
C LEU A 26 -10.02 -3.09 -8.36
N GLY A 27 -10.72 -4.22 -8.28
CA GLY A 27 -12.15 -4.33 -8.63
C GLY A 27 -13.12 -3.88 -7.53
N ILE A 28 -12.65 -3.47 -6.36
CA ILE A 28 -13.50 -3.11 -5.22
C ILE A 28 -13.64 -1.58 -5.13
N GLU A 29 -14.78 -1.05 -5.58
CA GLU A 29 -15.06 0.41 -5.61
C GLU A 29 -14.91 1.14 -4.27
N SER A 30 -15.01 0.44 -3.14
CA SER A 30 -14.93 1.05 -1.81
C SER A 30 -13.52 1.09 -1.22
N VAL A 31 -12.51 0.59 -1.93
CA VAL A 31 -11.11 0.62 -1.48
C VAL A 31 -10.50 1.97 -1.83
N GLU A 32 -9.77 2.54 -0.87
CA GLU A 32 -9.13 3.86 -1.00
C GLU A 32 -7.63 3.79 -0.64
N LEU A 33 -7.21 2.76 0.12
CA LEU A 33 -5.84 2.56 0.60
C LEU A 33 -5.46 1.06 0.55
N ILE A 34 -4.31 0.76 -0.06
CA ILE A 34 -3.78 -0.59 -0.23
C ILE A 34 -2.39 -0.68 0.41
N GLY A 35 -2.14 -1.74 1.18
CA GLY A 35 -0.82 -2.10 1.70
C GLY A 35 -0.10 -3.02 0.72
N ILE A 36 1.09 -2.62 0.27
CA ILE A 36 1.94 -3.37 -0.65
C ILE A 36 3.23 -3.75 0.07
N ASN A 37 3.48 -5.04 0.21
CA ASN A 37 4.73 -5.53 0.81
C ASN A 37 5.92 -5.28 -0.13
N ASN A 38 7.05 -4.79 0.40
CA ASN A 38 8.26 -4.53 -0.38
C ASN A 38 8.92 -5.78 -1.00
N LEU A 39 8.48 -6.99 -0.63
CA LEU A 39 8.91 -8.24 -1.26
C LEU A 39 8.24 -8.50 -2.62
N GLN A 40 7.23 -7.70 -3.00
CA GLN A 40 6.58 -7.86 -4.30
C GLN A 40 7.50 -7.40 -5.43
N ASN A 41 7.58 -8.18 -6.51
CA ASN A 41 8.54 -7.93 -7.58
C ASN A 41 8.29 -6.61 -8.35
N ASP A 42 7.05 -6.11 -8.34
CA ASP A 42 6.59 -5.05 -9.24
C ASP A 42 5.97 -3.85 -8.50
N ILE A 43 6.49 -3.48 -7.33
CA ILE A 43 5.99 -2.35 -6.51
C ILE A 43 5.82 -1.08 -7.34
N ALA A 44 6.82 -0.72 -8.15
CA ALA A 44 6.76 0.48 -8.97
C ALA A 44 5.59 0.47 -9.96
N TYR A 45 5.25 -0.71 -10.51
CA TYR A 45 4.10 -0.87 -11.39
C TYR A 45 2.80 -0.78 -10.59
N MET A 46 2.68 -1.50 -9.47
CA MET A 46 1.48 -1.51 -8.63
C MET A 46 1.15 -0.11 -8.11
N VAL A 47 2.15 0.63 -7.62
CA VAL A 47 1.99 2.00 -7.13
C VAL A 47 1.53 2.95 -8.25
N LYS A 48 2.07 2.79 -9.47
CA LYS A 48 1.59 3.54 -10.64
C LYS A 48 0.13 3.24 -10.95
N ILE A 49 -0.28 1.98 -10.89
CA ILE A 49 -1.68 1.58 -11.10
C ILE A 49 -2.59 2.19 -10.03
N CYS A 50 -2.21 2.11 -8.74
CA CYS A 50 -2.94 2.76 -7.66
C CYS A 50 -3.12 4.25 -7.93
N LYS A 51 -2.04 4.96 -8.29
CA LYS A 51 -2.08 6.39 -8.60
C LYS A 51 -3.02 6.72 -9.77
N LEU A 52 -2.99 5.92 -10.84
CA LEU A 52 -3.89 6.08 -11.99
C LEU A 52 -5.37 5.88 -11.63
N LEU A 53 -5.64 5.04 -10.64
CA LEU A 53 -6.99 4.74 -10.15
C LEU A 53 -7.44 5.63 -8.99
N GLY A 54 -6.59 6.58 -8.55
CA GLY A 54 -6.88 7.46 -7.41
C GLY A 54 -6.82 6.76 -6.05
N LEU A 55 -6.15 5.61 -5.97
CA LEU A 55 -5.91 4.85 -4.74
C LEU A 55 -4.59 5.26 -4.10
N ALA A 56 -4.56 5.33 -2.78
CA ALA A 56 -3.32 5.45 -2.03
C ALA A 56 -2.65 4.07 -1.90
N ALA A 57 -1.33 4.03 -2.09
CA ALA A 57 -0.52 2.83 -1.89
C ALA A 57 0.46 3.08 -0.74
N LEU A 58 0.33 2.30 0.34
CA LEU A 58 1.26 2.25 1.45
C LEU A 58 2.27 1.14 1.18
N VAL A 59 3.53 1.48 0.91
CA VAL A 59 4.58 0.48 0.71
C VAL A 59 5.19 0.10 2.05
N GLU A 60 5.00 -1.15 2.46
CA GLU A 60 5.42 -1.67 3.76
C GLU A 60 6.81 -2.29 3.72
N MET A 61 7.60 -2.01 4.74
CA MET A 61 8.96 -2.51 4.88
C MET A 61 9.29 -2.84 6.33
N HIS A 62 10.22 -3.77 6.49
CA HIS A 62 10.58 -4.39 7.76
C HIS A 62 12.06 -4.23 8.13
N ASP A 63 12.92 -3.77 7.21
CA ASP A 63 14.33 -3.48 7.52
C ASP A 63 14.88 -2.29 6.71
N GLU A 64 16.08 -1.82 7.07
CA GLU A 64 16.75 -0.69 6.41
C GLU A 64 17.07 -0.95 4.93
N ARG A 65 17.35 -2.20 4.54
CA ARG A 65 17.67 -2.56 3.15
C ARG A 65 16.42 -2.45 2.28
N GLU A 66 15.27 -2.76 2.85
CA GLU A 66 13.98 -2.58 2.21
C GLU A 66 13.66 -1.09 2.03
N PHE A 67 13.92 -0.27 3.05
CA PHE A 67 13.76 1.19 2.98
C PHE A 67 14.60 1.82 1.87
N ASP A 68 15.90 1.50 1.80
CA ASP A 68 16.79 2.01 0.75
C ASP A 68 16.31 1.66 -0.66
N ARG A 69 15.72 0.47 -0.84
CA ARG A 69 15.14 0.05 -2.12
C ARG A 69 13.93 0.89 -2.49
N VAL A 70 13.03 1.12 -1.54
CA VAL A 70 11.79 1.88 -1.76
C VAL A 70 12.08 3.36 -2.04
N LEU A 71 13.09 3.94 -1.39
CA LEU A 71 13.53 5.32 -1.66
C LEU A 71 13.96 5.55 -3.12
N GLY A 72 14.42 4.51 -3.81
CA GLY A 72 14.77 4.57 -5.22
C GLY A 72 13.58 4.58 -6.18
N ILE A 73 12.35 4.41 -5.68
CA ILE A 73 11.14 4.31 -6.51
C ILE A 73 10.40 5.65 -6.51
N GLU A 74 10.60 6.44 -7.56
CA GLU A 74 10.02 7.80 -7.70
C GLU A 74 8.49 7.87 -7.53
N SER A 75 7.77 6.77 -7.83
CA SER A 75 6.30 6.76 -7.73
C SER A 75 5.77 6.55 -6.31
N VAL A 76 6.62 6.20 -5.33
CA VAL A 76 6.20 5.94 -3.95
C VAL A 76 6.09 7.24 -3.18
N GLU A 77 4.90 7.49 -2.62
CA GLU A 77 4.57 8.72 -1.87
C GLU A 77 4.30 8.44 -0.37
N LEU A 78 3.97 7.19 -0.05
CA LEU A 78 3.61 6.75 1.29
C LEU A 78 4.32 5.43 1.63
N ILE A 79 5.02 5.44 2.76
CA ILE A 79 5.79 4.30 3.26
C ILE A 79 5.31 3.89 4.65
N GLY A 80 5.18 2.59 4.88
CA GLY A 80 4.82 1.99 6.16
C GLY A 80 6.04 1.30 6.75
N ILE A 81 6.53 1.78 7.88
CA ILE A 81 7.65 1.15 8.59
C ILE A 81 7.05 0.23 9.65
N ASN A 82 7.15 -1.08 9.43
CA ASN A 82 6.67 -2.09 10.36
C ASN A 82 7.86 -2.86 10.96
N ASN A 83 8.54 -2.21 11.91
CA ASN A 83 9.70 -2.75 12.61
C ASN A 83 9.32 -3.38 13.96
N LEU A 84 8.61 -4.53 13.94
CA LEU A 84 8.17 -5.37 15.09
C LEU A 84 6.73 -5.15 15.62
N GLN A 85 5.71 -4.95 14.76
CA GLN A 85 4.27 -4.83 15.14
C GLN A 85 3.80 -3.44 15.62
N ASN A 86 4.37 -2.36 15.10
CA ASN A 86 3.76 -1.03 15.19
C ASN A 86 3.93 -0.31 13.85
N ASP A 87 2.87 -0.28 13.03
CA ASP A 87 2.87 0.39 11.73
C ASP A 87 2.95 1.91 11.91
N ILE A 88 4.09 2.50 11.56
CA ILE A 88 4.22 3.96 11.45
C ILE A 88 4.24 4.30 9.96
N ALA A 89 3.18 4.96 9.49
CA ALA A 89 3.13 5.51 8.14
C ALA A 89 3.86 6.87 8.10
N VAL A 90 4.84 7.01 7.23
CA VAL A 90 5.52 8.27 6.93
C VAL A 90 5.22 8.64 5.47
N SER A 91 4.81 9.88 5.24
CA SER A 91 4.62 10.42 3.88
C SER A 91 5.80 11.31 3.54
N HIS A 92 6.34 11.16 2.34
CA HIS A 92 7.31 12.10 1.77
C HIS A 92 6.55 13.01 0.80
N GLN A 93 6.67 14.33 0.99
CA GLN A 93 6.16 15.35 0.07
C GLN A 93 7.00 15.40 -1.21
#